data_AF-A0A1R2AX48-F1
#
_entry.id   AF-A0A1R2AX48-F1
#
_cell.length_a   1.000
_cell.length_b   1.000
_cell.length_c   1.000
_cell.angle_alpha   90.00
_cell.angle_beta   90.00
_cell.angle_gamma   90.00
#
_symmetry.space_group_name_H-M   'P 1'
#
loop_
_entity.id
_entity.type
_entity.pdbx_description
1 polymer ?
#
loop_
_entity_poly.entity_id
_entity_poly.type
_entity_poly.pdbx_seq_one_letter_code
_entity_poly.pdbx_strand_id
1 'polypeptide(L)'
;MIDNSHNFFIRIQNSGNFLLVKDDIGKAKPIIRKVPNNDFVFGKKSSIDKECAKDLIFTWQEHRKSVQTPCEKDYKRMNILKIAGSKSPKDIKKLKKGIWLNFTPKTKAKNNVYTPDIRFGNAVRPSTPIKALLNNFYGGLAEIRKHEQYAVEVEKLNDKKYINVRQNSHNHSDFAKLKKRSRRLSL
;
A
#
# COMPACT_ATOMS: atom_id res chain seq x y z
N MET A 1 -12.51 -35.89 14.21
CA MET A 1 -11.30 -36.17 15.02
C MET A 1 -10.44 -37.13 14.22
N ILE A 2 -9.13 -36.93 14.17
CA ILE A 2 -8.21 -37.82 13.42
C ILE A 2 -7.70 -38.87 14.41
N ASP A 3 -7.81 -40.15 14.06
CA ASP A 3 -7.30 -41.25 14.89
C ASP A 3 -5.76 -41.30 14.85
N ASN A 4 -5.13 -40.81 15.92
CA ASN A 4 -3.68 -40.82 16.10
C ASN A 4 -3.11 -42.20 16.49
N SER A 5 -3.95 -43.23 16.64
CA SER A 5 -3.54 -44.59 17.03
C SER A 5 -3.01 -45.44 15.86
N HIS A 6 -3.10 -44.96 14.62
CA HIS A 6 -2.67 -45.71 13.45
C HIS A 6 -1.13 -45.86 13.42
N ASN A 7 -0.64 -47.08 13.17
CA ASN A 7 0.78 -47.46 13.17
C ASN A 7 1.65 -46.55 12.26
N PHE A 8 1.07 -46.03 11.18
CA PHE A 8 1.69 -45.03 10.31
C PHE A 8 2.13 -43.76 11.06
N PHE A 9 1.25 -43.19 11.90
CA PHE A 9 1.56 -41.97 12.65
C PHE A 9 2.61 -42.20 13.72
N ILE A 10 2.58 -43.37 14.38
CA ILE A 10 3.59 -43.78 15.36
C ILE A 10 4.97 -43.87 14.70
N ARG A 11 5.07 -44.48 13.51
CA ARG A 11 6.33 -44.56 12.75
C ARG A 11 6.87 -43.19 12.35
N ILE A 12 6.00 -42.28 11.93
CA ILE A 12 6.39 -40.91 11.57
C ILE A 12 6.86 -40.14 12.81
N GLN A 13 6.14 -40.24 13.92
CA GLN A 13 6.54 -39.62 15.19
C GLN A 13 7.90 -40.13 15.69
N ASN A 14 8.17 -41.42 15.51
CA ASN A 14 9.43 -42.04 15.94
C ASN A 14 10.58 -41.89 14.93
N SER A 15 10.32 -41.38 13.72
CA SER A 15 11.34 -41.23 12.67
C SER A 15 12.41 -40.18 12.98
N GLY A 16 12.18 -39.33 13.99
CA GLY A 16 13.03 -38.17 14.30
C GLY A 16 12.96 -37.05 13.26
N ASN A 17 12.18 -37.21 12.19
CA ASN A 17 12.00 -36.21 11.15
C ASN A 17 10.83 -35.27 11.49
N PHE A 18 11.17 -34.17 12.15
CA PHE A 18 10.23 -33.10 12.56
C PHE A 18 9.47 -32.43 11.39
N LEU A 19 9.87 -32.62 10.12
CA LEU A 19 9.12 -32.09 8.98
C LEU A 19 7.87 -32.93 8.66
N LEU A 20 7.91 -34.21 9.01
CA LEU A 20 6.85 -35.18 8.69
C LEU A 20 5.84 -35.31 9.83
N VAL A 21 6.23 -34.95 11.05
CA VAL A 21 5.34 -34.93 12.21
C VAL A 21 4.38 -33.76 12.07
N LYS A 22 3.08 -34.06 12.08
CA LYS A 22 2.03 -33.04 12.03
C LYS A 22 2.04 -32.25 13.35
N ASP A 23 2.14 -30.93 13.25
CA ASP A 23 2.14 -30.06 14.42
C ASP A 23 0.77 -30.05 15.11
N ASP A 24 0.80 -29.94 16.44
CA ASP A 24 -0.36 -29.52 17.22
C ASP A 24 -0.75 -28.10 16.81
N ILE A 25 -2.04 -27.87 16.53
CA ILE A 25 -2.56 -26.56 16.16
C ILE A 25 -2.22 -25.55 17.27
N GLY A 26 -1.50 -24.48 16.92
CA GLY A 26 -1.16 -23.39 17.83
C GLY A 26 0.19 -23.50 18.55
N LYS A 27 0.93 -24.61 18.39
CA LYS A 27 2.32 -24.71 18.89
C LYS A 27 3.32 -24.32 17.80
N ALA A 28 4.42 -23.70 18.19
CA ALA A 28 5.54 -23.44 17.30
C ALA A 28 6.26 -24.75 16.95
N LYS A 29 6.75 -24.85 15.71
CA LYS A 29 7.56 -25.98 15.24
C LYS A 29 8.82 -26.14 16.11
N PRO A 30 9.22 -27.38 16.45
CA PRO A 30 10.45 -27.61 17.19
C PRO A 30 11.67 -27.11 16.40
N ILE A 31 12.68 -26.62 17.12
CA ILE A 31 13.88 -26.06 16.53
C ILE A 31 14.73 -27.19 15.93
N ILE A 32 15.07 -27.05 14.65
CA ILE A 32 15.77 -28.05 13.83
C ILE A 32 17.29 -27.98 13.99
N ARG A 33 17.79 -26.81 14.35
CA ARG A 33 19.22 -26.49 14.40
C ARG A 33 19.62 -26.29 15.85
N LYS A 34 20.85 -26.65 16.18
CA LYS A 34 21.44 -26.27 17.47
C LYS A 34 21.53 -24.74 17.50
N VAL A 35 20.68 -24.13 18.32
CA VAL A 35 20.73 -22.70 18.60
C VAL A 35 21.74 -22.45 19.72
N PRO A 36 22.41 -21.30 19.75
CA PRO A 36 23.24 -20.91 20.89
C PRO A 36 22.42 -20.85 22.19
N ASN A 37 23.12 -20.82 23.33
CA ASN A 37 22.50 -20.74 24.66
C ASN A 37 21.54 -19.55 24.78
N ASN A 38 20.63 -19.62 25.76
CA ASN A 38 19.54 -18.65 25.98
C ASN A 38 19.99 -17.19 26.14
N ASP A 39 21.27 -16.94 26.43
CA ASP A 39 21.84 -15.59 26.54
C ASP A 39 22.15 -14.95 25.19
N PHE A 40 22.03 -15.71 24.08
CA PHE A 40 22.27 -15.20 22.75
C PHE A 40 21.03 -14.51 22.17
N VAL A 41 21.16 -13.21 21.91
CA VAL A 41 20.12 -12.42 21.25
C VAL A 41 20.30 -12.49 19.74
N PHE A 42 19.30 -13.05 19.04
CA PHE A 42 19.26 -13.05 17.58
C PHE A 42 18.93 -11.67 17.02
N GLY A 43 19.49 -11.37 15.85
CA GLY A 43 19.23 -10.12 15.12
C GLY A 43 20.49 -9.30 14.88
N LYS A 44 20.35 -8.23 14.11
CA LYS A 44 21.43 -7.26 13.89
C LYS A 44 21.40 -6.24 15.02
N LYS A 45 22.49 -6.11 15.77
CA LYS A 45 22.64 -5.02 16.75
C LYS A 45 22.54 -3.69 15.98
N SER A 46 21.55 -2.87 16.32
CA SER A 46 21.51 -1.49 15.86
C SER A 46 22.71 -0.76 16.45
N SER A 47 23.36 0.09 15.65
CA SER A 47 24.36 1.01 16.19
C SER A 47 23.67 1.92 17.20
N ILE A 48 24.26 2.06 18.38
CA ILE A 48 23.82 3.08 19.33
C ILE A 48 23.94 4.43 18.64
N ASP A 49 22.83 5.15 18.56
CA ASP A 49 22.80 6.48 17.99
C ASP A 49 23.59 7.42 18.90
N LYS A 50 24.80 7.81 18.45
CA LYS A 50 25.68 8.71 19.19
C LYS A 50 25.12 10.13 19.26
N GLU A 51 24.33 10.52 18.27
CA GLU A 51 23.79 11.87 18.15
C GLU A 51 22.50 12.02 18.95
N CYS A 52 22.00 10.93 19.54
CA CYS A 52 20.78 10.86 20.31
C CYS A 52 19.69 11.68 19.61
N ALA A 53 19.33 11.30 18.38
CA ALA A 53 18.34 12.02 17.58
C ALA A 53 17.02 12.24 18.35
N LYS A 54 16.73 11.34 19.30
CA LYS A 54 15.69 11.51 20.32
C LYS A 54 15.82 12.86 21.04
N ASP A 55 16.96 13.15 21.66
CA ASP A 55 17.21 14.38 22.40
C ASP A 55 17.16 15.60 21.48
N LEU A 56 17.71 15.50 20.26
CA LEU A 56 17.61 16.56 19.24
C LEU A 56 16.15 16.89 18.88
N ILE A 57 15.30 15.86 18.74
CA ILE A 57 13.86 16.01 18.45
C ILE A 57 13.12 16.60 19.65
N PHE A 58 13.54 16.33 20.88
CA PHE A 58 12.89 16.88 22.08
C PHE A 58 13.42 18.26 22.48
N THR A 59 14.64 18.62 22.12
CA THR A 59 15.16 19.98 22.21
C THR A 59 14.76 20.76 20.96
N TRP A 60 13.48 21.09 20.83
CA TRP A 60 13.08 22.17 19.91
C TRP A 60 13.69 23.47 20.44
N GLN A 61 14.91 23.79 19.98
CA GLN A 61 15.49 25.09 20.23
C GLN A 61 14.61 26.13 19.57
N GLU A 62 14.02 27.00 20.39
CA GLU A 62 13.30 28.18 19.94
C GLU A 62 14.20 28.95 18.98
N HIS A 63 13.74 29.15 17.75
CA HIS A 63 14.49 29.88 16.73
C HIS A 63 14.72 31.33 17.19
N ARG A 64 15.89 31.59 17.77
CA ARG A 64 16.34 32.95 18.06
C ARG A 64 16.74 33.60 16.75
N LYS A 65 16.08 34.71 16.40
CA LYS A 65 16.46 35.53 15.25
C LYS A 65 17.91 35.95 15.43
N SER A 66 18.79 35.59 14.49
CA SER A 66 20.15 36.10 14.51
C SER A 66 20.13 37.62 14.32
N VAL A 67 20.88 38.35 15.14
CA VAL A 67 21.07 39.79 14.98
C VAL A 67 21.79 39.99 13.65
N GLN A 68 21.08 40.53 12.65
CA GLN A 68 21.70 40.91 11.39
C GLN A 68 22.60 42.10 11.66
N THR A 69 23.92 41.90 11.67
CA THR A 69 24.87 43.01 11.63
C THR A 69 24.59 43.85 10.39
N PRO A 70 24.34 45.17 10.52
CA PRO A 70 24.14 46.03 9.36
C PRO A 70 25.42 46.01 8.52
N CYS A 71 25.40 45.26 7.41
CA CYS A 71 26.46 45.30 6.43
C CYS A 71 26.25 46.55 5.59
N GLU A 72 27.19 47.49 5.67
CA GLU A 72 27.23 48.67 4.81
C GLU A 72 27.34 48.22 3.34
N LYS A 73 26.37 48.62 2.51
CA LYS A 73 26.27 48.19 1.11
C LYS A 73 26.86 49.25 0.18
N ASP A 74 28.17 49.45 0.27
CA ASP A 74 28.85 50.36 -0.64
C ASP A 74 29.12 49.70 -2.00
N TYR A 75 28.08 49.70 -2.85
CA TYR A 75 28.16 49.16 -4.21
C TYR A 75 29.20 49.89 -5.08
N LYS A 76 29.41 51.19 -4.85
CA LYS A 76 30.44 51.97 -5.55
C LYS A 76 31.84 51.45 -5.24
N ARG A 77 32.17 51.27 -3.96
CA ARG A 77 33.47 50.73 -3.52
C ARG A 77 33.70 49.32 -4.07
N MET A 78 32.69 48.45 -4.05
CA MET A 78 32.79 47.10 -4.63
C MET A 78 33.08 47.13 -6.15
N ASN A 79 32.41 48.00 -6.90
CA ASN A 79 32.58 48.08 -8.34
C ASN A 79 33.95 48.65 -8.72
N ILE A 80 34.43 49.67 -7.99
CA ILE A 80 35.78 50.23 -8.14
C ILE A 80 36.84 49.14 -7.86
N LEU A 81 36.70 48.37 -6.78
CA LEU A 81 37.65 47.29 -6.44
C LEU A 81 37.66 46.13 -7.45
N LYS A 82 36.52 45.84 -8.10
CA LYS A 82 36.48 44.84 -9.19
C LYS A 82 37.23 45.30 -10.42
N ILE A 83 37.09 46.58 -10.79
CA ILE A 83 37.71 47.14 -11.99
C ILE A 83 39.21 47.37 -11.77
N ALA A 84 39.61 47.82 -10.57
CA ALA A 84 40.97 48.27 -10.30
C ALA A 84 42.03 47.15 -10.21
N GLY A 85 41.64 45.89 -9.94
CA GLY A 85 42.64 44.88 -9.57
C GLY A 85 42.39 43.45 -10.03
N SER A 86 41.32 43.16 -10.78
CA SER A 86 40.99 41.78 -11.17
C SER A 86 41.01 41.59 -12.68
N LYS A 87 41.95 40.77 -13.16
CA LYS A 87 42.02 40.37 -14.57
C LYS A 87 41.35 39.01 -14.84
N SER A 88 41.16 38.20 -13.79
CA SER A 88 40.58 36.85 -13.89
C SER A 88 39.36 36.65 -12.98
N PRO A 89 38.36 35.85 -13.40
CA PRO A 89 37.21 35.49 -12.55
C PRO A 89 37.60 34.86 -11.20
N LYS A 90 38.74 34.17 -11.13
CA LYS A 90 39.26 33.57 -9.88
C LYS A 90 39.69 34.64 -8.86
N ASP A 91 40.26 35.74 -9.33
CA ASP A 91 40.72 36.85 -8.48
C ASP A 91 39.54 37.63 -7.91
N ILE A 92 38.50 37.83 -8.73
CA ILE A 92 37.21 38.40 -8.29
C ILE A 92 36.61 37.55 -7.16
N LYS A 93 36.69 36.21 -7.27
CA LYS A 93 36.17 35.29 -6.23
C LYS A 93 36.98 35.38 -4.93
N LYS A 94 38.30 35.56 -5.00
CA LYS A 94 39.16 35.75 -3.81
C LYS A 94 38.90 37.10 -3.14
N LEU A 95 38.80 38.19 -3.91
CA LEU A 95 38.46 39.53 -3.39
C LEU A 95 37.12 39.55 -2.66
N LYS A 96 36.11 38.86 -3.19
CA LYS A 96 34.80 38.72 -2.52
C LYS A 96 34.86 38.01 -1.16
N LYS A 97 35.86 37.15 -0.92
CA LYS A 97 36.03 36.45 0.36
C LYS A 97 36.76 37.31 1.41
N GLY A 98 37.68 38.17 0.97
CA GLY A 98 38.49 39.00 1.88
C GLY A 98 37.81 40.29 2.30
N ILE A 99 36.99 40.88 1.43
CA ILE A 99 36.14 42.02 1.79
C ILE A 99 34.95 41.43 2.56
N TRP A 100 34.67 41.94 3.77
CA TRP A 100 33.56 41.53 4.65
C TRP A 100 32.18 41.90 4.08
N LEU A 101 31.99 41.74 2.78
CA LEU A 101 30.68 41.72 2.14
C LEU A 101 30.14 40.31 2.32
N ASN A 102 29.66 40.02 3.54
CA ASN A 102 28.82 38.87 3.81
C ASN A 102 27.48 39.06 3.10
N PHE A 103 27.51 38.96 1.77
CA PHE A 103 26.34 38.87 0.95
C PHE A 103 25.86 37.43 1.06
N THR A 104 25.31 37.06 2.21
CA THR A 104 24.32 35.99 2.19
C THR A 104 23.22 36.52 1.29
N PRO A 105 22.97 35.96 0.08
CA PRO A 105 21.76 36.32 -0.63
C PRO A 105 20.65 36.09 0.37
N LYS A 106 19.87 37.14 0.71
CA LYS A 106 18.66 36.96 1.51
C LYS A 106 17.93 35.84 0.78
N THR A 107 17.94 34.65 1.37
CA THR A 107 17.27 33.48 0.85
C THR A 107 15.89 33.98 0.50
N LYS A 108 15.55 33.87 -0.79
CA LYS A 108 14.36 34.41 -1.43
C LYS A 108 13.30 34.59 -0.36
N ALA A 109 13.05 35.85 0.05
CA ALA A 109 11.86 36.14 0.83
C ALA A 109 10.78 35.41 0.05
N LYS A 110 10.19 34.38 0.66
CA LYS A 110 9.07 33.69 0.05
C LYS A 110 8.03 34.80 0.00
N ASN A 111 7.98 35.50 -1.13
CA ASN A 111 6.80 36.24 -1.51
C ASN A 111 5.71 35.21 -1.29
N ASN A 112 4.77 35.50 -0.38
CA ASN A 112 3.55 34.73 -0.27
C ASN A 112 2.85 34.91 -1.61
N VAL A 113 3.29 34.16 -2.62
CA VAL A 113 2.59 33.98 -3.87
C VAL A 113 1.38 33.21 -3.43
N TYR A 114 0.27 33.92 -3.28
CA TYR A 114 -1.05 33.33 -3.18
C TYR A 114 -1.20 32.46 -4.41
N THR A 115 -0.94 31.16 -4.23
CA THR A 115 -1.16 30.16 -5.26
C THR A 115 -2.62 29.78 -5.05
N PRO A 116 -3.56 30.16 -5.93
CA PRO A 116 -4.92 29.63 -5.85
C PRO A 116 -4.85 28.09 -5.80
N ASP A 117 -5.81 27.43 -5.14
CA ASP A 117 -5.88 25.96 -4.96
C ASP A 117 -6.13 25.24 -6.30
N ILE A 118 -5.23 25.45 -7.26
CA ILE A 118 -5.18 24.79 -8.54
C ILE A 118 -4.27 23.58 -8.32
N ARG A 119 -4.90 22.46 -7.97
CA ARG A 119 -4.20 21.18 -7.83
C ARG A 119 -3.87 20.67 -9.21
N PHE A 120 -2.59 20.71 -9.56
CA PHE A 120 -2.10 20.03 -10.76
C PHE A 120 -1.80 18.57 -10.42
N GLY A 121 -2.37 17.65 -11.22
CA GLY A 121 -2.18 16.20 -11.09
C GLY A 121 -3.38 15.43 -11.61
N ASN A 122 -3.18 14.19 -12.05
CA ASN A 122 -4.30 13.28 -12.33
C ASN A 122 -5.07 13.04 -11.03
N ALA A 123 -6.40 13.06 -11.09
CA ALA A 123 -7.25 12.76 -9.95
C ALA A 123 -6.92 11.35 -9.43
N VAL A 124 -6.09 11.29 -8.38
CA VAL A 124 -5.79 10.03 -7.71
C VAL A 124 -7.08 9.57 -7.05
N ARG A 125 -7.40 8.29 -7.18
CA ARG A 125 -8.54 7.69 -6.51
C ARG A 125 -8.45 8.04 -5.02
N PRO A 126 -9.52 8.56 -4.38
CA PRO A 126 -9.47 8.91 -2.97
C PRO A 126 -9.03 7.68 -2.17
N SER A 127 -8.14 7.90 -1.19
CA SER A 127 -7.70 6.85 -0.29
C SER A 127 -8.91 6.16 0.33
N THR A 128 -8.92 4.83 0.35
CA THR A 128 -10.00 4.08 1.00
C THR A 128 -10.07 4.48 2.48
N PRO A 129 -11.24 4.88 3.00
CA PRO A 129 -11.37 5.34 4.38
C PRO A 129 -11.00 4.24 5.36
N ILE A 130 -10.01 4.51 6.22
CA ILE A 130 -9.44 3.53 7.16
C ILE A 130 -10.50 2.95 8.10
N LYS A 131 -11.43 3.79 8.57
CA LYS A 131 -12.56 3.35 9.42
C LYS A 131 -13.42 2.26 8.76
N ALA A 132 -13.61 2.34 7.45
CA ALA A 132 -14.38 1.34 6.71
C ALA A 132 -13.60 0.02 6.54
N LEU A 133 -12.26 0.10 6.42
CA LEU A 133 -11.40 -1.09 6.40
C LEU A 133 -11.39 -1.81 7.75
N LEU A 134 -11.20 -1.07 8.85
CA LEU A 134 -11.20 -1.62 10.21
C LEU A 134 -12.53 -2.30 10.56
N ASN A 135 -13.65 -1.71 10.12
CA ASN A 135 -14.98 -2.27 10.36
C ASN A 135 -15.38 -3.37 9.36
N ASN A 136 -14.47 -3.82 8.48
CA ASN A 136 -14.74 -4.79 7.41
C ASN A 136 -15.97 -4.44 6.55
N PHE A 137 -16.24 -3.15 6.36
CA PHE A 137 -17.44 -2.66 5.67
C PHE A 137 -17.51 -3.15 4.23
N TYR A 138 -16.36 -3.17 3.53
CA TYR A 138 -16.28 -3.62 2.15
C TYR A 138 -16.45 -5.15 2.00
N GLY A 139 -16.06 -5.92 3.02
CA GLY A 139 -16.30 -7.36 3.06
C GLY A 139 -17.80 -7.66 3.11
N GLY A 140 -18.52 -6.99 4.02
CA GLY A 140 -19.98 -7.14 4.13
C GLY A 140 -20.72 -6.70 2.87
N LEU A 141 -20.31 -5.60 2.25
CA LEU A 141 -20.88 -5.17 0.95
C LEU A 141 -20.64 -6.20 -0.17
N ALA A 142 -19.46 -6.82 -0.21
CA ALA A 142 -19.14 -7.83 -1.21
C ALA A 142 -20.00 -9.10 -1.02
N GLU A 143 -20.23 -9.50 0.23
CA GLU A 143 -21.09 -10.63 0.57
C GLU A 143 -22.55 -10.38 0.17
N ILE A 144 -23.11 -9.21 0.51
CA ILE A 144 -24.47 -8.81 0.11
C ILE A 144 -24.63 -8.87 -1.42
N ARG A 145 -23.71 -8.25 -2.16
CA ARG A 145 -23.76 -8.26 -3.63
C ARG A 145 -23.68 -9.66 -4.21
N LYS A 146 -22.89 -10.54 -3.60
CA LYS A 146 -22.76 -11.93 -4.03
C LYS A 146 -24.06 -12.70 -3.79
N HIS A 147 -24.72 -12.45 -2.66
CA HIS A 147 -26.04 -13.01 -2.38
C HIS A 147 -27.11 -12.53 -3.38
N GLU A 148 -27.14 -11.24 -3.69
CA GLU A 148 -28.05 -10.67 -4.69
C GLU A 148 -27.83 -11.29 -6.08
N GLN A 149 -26.57 -11.47 -6.49
CA GLN A 149 -26.22 -12.12 -7.75
C GLN A 149 -26.73 -13.57 -7.82
N TYR A 150 -26.54 -14.35 -6.75
CA TYR A 150 -27.04 -15.72 -6.69
C TYR A 150 -28.57 -15.79 -6.72
N ALA A 151 -29.27 -14.86 -6.06
CA ALA A 151 -30.73 -14.81 -6.11
C ALA A 151 -31.24 -14.61 -7.55
N VAL A 152 -30.65 -13.68 -8.30
CA VAL A 152 -30.99 -13.44 -9.72
C VAL A 152 -30.69 -14.65 -10.60
N GLU A 153 -29.59 -15.36 -10.35
CA GLU A 153 -29.27 -16.58 -11.10
C GLU A 153 -30.27 -17.71 -10.85
N VAL A 154 -30.72 -17.87 -9.61
CA VAL A 154 -31.74 -18.87 -9.23
C VAL A 154 -33.08 -18.56 -9.92
N GLU A 155 -33.51 -17.30 -9.93
CA GLU A 155 -34.72 -16.87 -10.65
C GLU A 155 -34.63 -17.18 -12.15
N LYS A 156 -33.52 -16.83 -12.79
CA LYS A 156 -33.28 -17.13 -14.22
C LYS A 156 -33.31 -18.63 -14.52
N LEU A 157 -32.81 -19.47 -13.62
CA LEU A 157 -32.84 -20.92 -13.78
C LEU A 157 -34.27 -21.47 -13.63
N ASN A 158 -35.06 -20.93 -12.72
CA ASN A 158 -36.45 -21.30 -12.56
C ASN A 158 -37.28 -20.90 -13.79
N ASP A 159 -37.11 -19.68 -14.30
CA ASP A 159 -37.79 -19.23 -15.52
C ASP A 159 -37.46 -20.12 -16.73
N LYS A 160 -36.20 -20.50 -16.89
CA LYS A 160 -35.77 -21.44 -17.94
C LYS A 160 -36.41 -22.83 -17.80
N LYS A 161 -36.58 -23.33 -16.57
CA LYS A 161 -37.31 -24.59 -16.33
C LYS A 161 -38.78 -24.47 -16.76
N TYR A 162 -39.46 -23.37 -16.41
CA TYR A 162 -40.84 -23.13 -16.82
C TYR A 162 -41.01 -23.03 -18.35
N ILE A 163 -40.05 -22.39 -19.04
CA ILE A 163 -40.06 -22.29 -20.51
C ILE A 163 -39.87 -23.67 -21.17
N ASN A 164 -38.93 -24.49 -20.67
CA ASN A 164 -38.68 -25.84 -21.20
C ASN A 164 -39.85 -26.82 -20.95
N VAL A 165 -40.53 -26.71 -19.80
CA VAL A 165 -41.75 -27.51 -19.53
C VAL A 165 -42.88 -27.15 -20.50
N ARG A 166 -43.06 -25.86 -20.83
CA ARG A 166 -44.08 -25.42 -21.80
C ARG A 166 -43.80 -25.92 -23.22
N GLN A 167 -42.56 -25.86 -23.70
CA GLN A 167 -42.23 -26.32 -25.06
C GLN A 167 -42.41 -27.83 -25.25
N ASN A 168 -42.10 -28.64 -24.23
CA ASN A 168 -42.34 -30.09 -24.29
C ASN A 168 -43.83 -30.45 -24.27
N SER A 169 -44.68 -29.67 -23.59
CA SER A 169 -46.13 -29.91 -23.56
C SER A 169 -46.83 -29.58 -24.89
N HIS A 170 -46.35 -28.56 -25.62
CA HIS A 170 -46.91 -28.19 -26.92
C HIS A 170 -46.63 -29.27 -27.98
N ASN A 171 -45.38 -29.76 -28.02
CA ASN A 171 -44.95 -30.81 -28.96
C ASN A 171 -45.72 -32.14 -28.77
N HIS A 172 -46.09 -32.48 -27.54
CA HIS A 172 -46.86 -33.71 -27.28
C HIS A 172 -48.33 -33.60 -27.72
N SER A 173 -48.90 -32.39 -27.70
CA SER A 173 -50.29 -32.13 -28.12
C SER A 173 -50.48 -32.10 -29.64
N ASP A 174 -49.46 -31.69 -30.39
CA ASP A 174 -49.51 -31.66 -31.86
C ASP A 174 -49.30 -33.04 -32.49
N PHE A 175 -48.47 -33.91 -31.90
CA PHE A 175 -48.39 -35.32 -32.30
C PHE A 175 -49.71 -36.07 -32.11
N ALA A 176 -50.48 -35.76 -31.06
CA ALA A 176 -51.80 -36.36 -30.82
C ALA A 176 -52.87 -35.90 -31.83
N LYS A 177 -52.77 -34.67 -32.35
CA LYS A 177 -53.67 -34.15 -33.40
C LYS A 177 -53.36 -34.75 -34.78
N LEU A 178 -52.08 -34.93 -35.12
CA LEU A 178 -51.66 -35.56 -36.38
C LEU A 178 -52.10 -37.04 -36.49
N LYS A 179 -52.05 -37.80 -35.39
CA LYS A 179 -52.47 -39.21 -35.37
C LYS A 179 -53.99 -39.41 -35.56
N LYS A 180 -54.82 -38.43 -35.15
CA LYS A 180 -56.28 -38.43 -35.39
C LYS A 180 -56.66 -38.08 -36.83
N ARG A 181 -55.84 -37.28 -37.52
CA ARG A 181 -56.08 -36.90 -38.93
C ARG A 181 -55.78 -38.04 -39.91
N SER A 182 -54.72 -38.81 -39.66
CA SER A 182 -54.35 -39.99 -40.47
C SER A 182 -55.42 -41.10 -40.47
N ARG A 183 -56.15 -41.28 -39.35
CA ARG A 183 -57.23 -42.28 -39.25
C ARG A 183 -58.54 -41.89 -39.95
N ARG A 184 -58.68 -40.66 -40.46
CA ARG A 184 -59.87 -40.20 -41.20
C ARG A 184 -59.74 -40.28 -42.73
N LEU A 185 -58.55 -40.60 -43.24
CA LEU A 185 -58.27 -40.67 -44.68
C LEU A 185 -58.12 -42.13 -45.20
N SER A 186 -58.61 -43.11 -44.42
CA SER A 186 -58.58 -44.54 -44.74
C SER A 186 -59.96 -45.19 -44.59
N LEU A 187 -60.94 -44.58 -45.27
CA LEU A 187 -62.25 -45.13 -45.63
C LEU A 187 -62.56 -44.60 -47.03
#